data_AF-A0A2T4CYD2-F1
#
_entry.id   AF-A0A2T4CYD2-F1
#
_cell.length_a   1.000
_cell.length_b   1.000
_cell.length_c   1.000
_cell.angle_alpha   90.00
_cell.angle_beta   90.00
_cell.angle_gamma   90.00
#
_symmetry.space_group_name_H-M   'P 1'
#
loop_
_entity.id
_entity.type
_entity.pdbx_description
1 polymer ?
#
loop_
_entity_poly.entity_id
_entity_poly.type
_entity_poly.pdbx_seq_one_letter_code
_entity_poly.pdbx_strand_id
1 'polypeptide(L)'
;MKAHYAAICSLLLSGNVIAEHENYQQCIFDESLKAELEVSGQPITSYCTMRFFDTAPTAFQALVLLDNLEDMKQRDPKFKAFYDTVRNSGSNDIYTDRQIVLMYIDKREVQKD
;
A
#
# COMPACT_ATOMS: atom_id res chain seq x y z
N MET A 1 44.14 -40.33 -20.48
CA MET A 1 42.90 -41.10 -20.24
C MET A 1 42.37 -40.68 -18.87
N LYS A 2 41.18 -40.03 -18.83
CA LYS A 2 40.26 -39.88 -17.68
C LYS A 2 40.78 -39.13 -16.43
N ALA A 3 40.06 -38.27 -15.74
CA ALA A 3 38.85 -37.49 -15.96
C ALA A 3 38.83 -36.46 -14.81
N HIS A 4 38.31 -35.26 -15.09
CA HIS A 4 38.09 -34.16 -14.17
C HIS A 4 37.20 -34.56 -12.98
N TYR A 5 37.48 -34.04 -11.78
CA TYR A 5 36.42 -33.72 -10.80
C TYR A 5 36.79 -32.44 -10.04
N ALA A 6 36.42 -31.32 -10.65
CA ALA A 6 36.25 -30.06 -9.95
C ALA A 6 35.04 -30.20 -9.02
N ALA A 7 35.26 -30.20 -7.71
CA ALA A 7 34.19 -30.06 -6.74
C ALA A 7 33.80 -28.58 -6.69
N ILE A 8 32.84 -28.21 -7.54
CA ILE A 8 32.15 -26.94 -7.50
C ILE A 8 31.33 -26.93 -6.20
N CYS A 9 31.77 -26.15 -5.21
CA CYS A 9 30.93 -25.74 -4.10
C CYS A 9 29.78 -24.90 -4.68
N SER A 10 28.67 -25.57 -5.01
CA SER A 10 27.41 -24.93 -5.33
C SER A 10 27.01 -24.06 -4.15
N LEU A 11 27.22 -22.74 -4.28
CA LEU A 11 26.49 -21.75 -3.50
C LEU A 11 25.00 -22.00 -3.77
N LEU A 12 24.35 -22.66 -2.82
CA LEU A 12 22.92 -22.60 -2.65
C LEU A 12 22.60 -21.18 -2.19
N LEU A 13 22.53 -20.25 -3.14
CA LEU A 13 21.69 -19.07 -3.01
C LEU A 13 20.25 -19.58 -3.02
N SER A 14 19.77 -20.04 -1.86
CA SER A 14 18.35 -20.10 -1.56
C SER A 14 17.87 -18.66 -1.53
N GLY A 15 17.64 -18.09 -2.71
CA GLY A 15 16.87 -16.87 -2.85
C GLY A 15 15.53 -17.15 -2.20
N ASN A 16 15.27 -16.48 -1.08
CA ASN A 16 13.91 -16.41 -0.56
C ASN A 16 13.07 -15.93 -1.74
N VAL A 17 12.16 -16.79 -2.20
CA VAL A 17 11.09 -16.35 -3.08
C VAL A 17 10.27 -15.42 -2.20
N ILE A 18 10.58 -14.12 -2.25
CA ILE A 18 9.71 -13.10 -1.69
C ILE A 18 8.41 -13.33 -2.46
N ALA A 19 7.39 -13.84 -1.78
CA ALA A 19 6.07 -13.93 -2.36
C ALA A 19 5.67 -12.49 -2.70
N GLU A 20 5.82 -12.10 -3.96
CA GLU A 20 5.41 -10.78 -4.43
C GLU A 20 3.89 -10.82 -4.48
N HIS A 21 3.24 -10.22 -3.48
CA HIS A 21 1.78 -10.15 -3.47
C HIS A 21 1.32 -9.27 -4.64
N GLU A 22 0.23 -9.67 -5.30
CA GLU A 22 -0.36 -8.93 -6.42
C GLU A 22 -1.49 -7.99 -5.97
N ASN A 23 -2.08 -8.25 -4.81
CA ASN A 23 -3.23 -7.52 -4.30
C ASN A 23 -3.33 -7.59 -2.77
N TYR A 24 -4.24 -6.77 -2.22
CA TYR A 24 -4.49 -6.65 -0.79
C TYR A 24 -4.82 -7.99 -0.13
N GLN A 25 -5.64 -8.82 -0.79
CA GLN A 25 -6.09 -10.10 -0.24
C GLN A 25 -4.91 -11.06 -0.05
N GLN A 26 -3.98 -11.13 -1.00
CA GLN A 26 -2.79 -11.96 -0.86
C GLN A 26 -1.86 -11.43 0.25
N CYS A 27 -1.72 -10.11 0.35
CA CYS A 27 -0.87 -9.47 1.35
C CYS A 27 -1.40 -9.66 2.79
N ILE A 28 -2.70 -9.45 3.01
CA ILE A 28 -3.26 -9.40 4.38
C ILE A 28 -3.26 -10.75 5.10
N PHE A 29 -3.16 -11.85 4.34
CA PHE A 29 -3.12 -13.21 4.86
C PHE A 29 -1.72 -13.84 4.83
N ASP A 30 -0.67 -13.06 4.54
CA ASP A 30 0.70 -13.55 4.64
C ASP A 30 1.16 -13.55 6.11
N GLU A 31 1.20 -14.75 6.70
CA GLU A 31 1.63 -14.95 8.09
C GLU A 31 3.12 -14.63 8.31
N SER A 32 3.96 -14.79 7.28
CA SER A 32 5.38 -14.44 7.39
C SER A 32 5.58 -12.93 7.43
N LEU A 33 4.86 -12.21 6.56
CA LEU A 33 4.82 -10.75 6.57
C LEU A 33 4.22 -10.23 7.87
N LYS A 34 3.14 -10.84 8.36
CA LYS A 34 2.52 -10.47 9.63
C LYS A 34 3.51 -10.55 10.78
N ALA A 35 4.26 -11.66 10.89
CA ALA A 35 5.28 -11.82 11.92
C ALA A 35 6.40 -10.78 11.80
N GLU A 36 6.83 -10.44 10.58
CA GLU A 36 7.83 -9.38 10.34
C GLU A 36 7.32 -8.00 10.78
N LEU A 37 6.07 -7.67 10.42
CA LEU A 37 5.47 -6.38 10.75
C LEU A 37 5.12 -6.24 12.23
N GLU A 38 4.80 -7.33 12.93
CA GLU A 38 4.64 -7.34 14.38
C GLU A 38 5.94 -6.93 15.10
N VAL A 39 7.10 -7.36 14.59
CA VAL A 39 8.41 -6.96 15.13
C VAL A 39 8.69 -5.47 14.91
N SER A 40 8.26 -4.90 13.78
CA SER A 40 8.42 -3.47 13.48
C SER A 40 7.33 -2.58 14.08
N GLY A 41 6.31 -3.17 14.71
CA GLY A 41 5.16 -2.46 15.28
C GLY A 41 4.21 -1.88 14.23
N GLN A 42 4.32 -2.31 12.97
CA GLN A 42 3.46 -1.84 11.89
C GLN A 42 2.23 -2.73 11.72
N PRO A 43 0.99 -2.20 11.71
CA PRO A 43 -0.19 -3.01 11.44
C PRO A 43 -0.21 -3.54 10.00
N ILE A 44 -0.40 -4.84 9.81
CA ILE A 44 -0.47 -5.48 8.49
C ILE A 44 -1.61 -4.91 7.64
N THR A 45 -2.74 -4.54 8.25
CA THR A 45 -3.86 -3.88 7.57
C THR A 45 -3.45 -2.58 6.91
N SER A 46 -2.75 -1.70 7.64
CA SER A 46 -2.26 -0.43 7.12
C SER A 46 -1.17 -0.65 6.07
N TYR A 47 -0.22 -1.57 6.32
CA TYR A 47 0.84 -1.91 5.37
C TYR A 47 0.26 -2.38 4.02
N CYS A 48 -0.60 -3.41 4.05
CA CYS A 48 -1.18 -3.99 2.85
C CYS A 48 -2.10 -3.00 2.12
N THR A 49 -2.83 -2.16 2.87
CA THR A 49 -3.65 -1.11 2.26
C THR A 49 -2.80 -0.07 1.56
N MET A 50 -1.70 0.38 2.15
CA MET A 50 -0.79 1.35 1.49
C MET A 50 -0.14 0.74 0.24
N ARG A 51 0.26 -0.53 0.31
CA ARG A 51 0.96 -1.23 -0.79
C ARG A 51 0.03 -1.59 -1.95
N PHE A 52 -1.21 -1.98 -1.65
CA PHE A 52 -2.20 -2.49 -2.60
C PHE A 52 -3.51 -1.70 -2.55
N PHE A 53 -3.39 -0.38 -2.50
CA PHE A 53 -4.47 0.57 -2.24
C PHE A 53 -5.72 0.34 -3.10
N ASP A 54 -5.54 0.11 -4.40
CA ASP A 54 -6.65 -0.01 -5.36
C ASP A 54 -7.49 -1.28 -5.17
N THR A 55 -6.91 -2.30 -4.54
CA THR A 55 -7.55 -3.59 -4.29
C THR A 55 -7.98 -3.76 -2.83
N ALA A 56 -7.63 -2.81 -1.96
CA ALA A 56 -8.03 -2.83 -0.57
C ALA A 56 -9.51 -2.44 -0.42
N PRO A 57 -10.22 -2.95 0.61
CA PRO A 57 -11.56 -2.47 0.95
C PRO A 57 -11.62 -0.95 1.11
N THR A 58 -12.65 -0.33 0.55
CA THR A 58 -12.86 1.13 0.52
C THR A 58 -12.77 1.78 1.91
N ALA A 59 -13.24 1.09 2.95
CA ALA A 59 -13.12 1.55 4.34
C ALA A 59 -11.65 1.66 4.79
N PHE A 60 -10.81 0.70 4.44
CA PHE A 60 -9.39 0.75 4.79
C PHE A 60 -8.63 1.79 3.96
N GLN A 61 -8.99 1.94 2.68
CA GLN A 61 -8.45 3.03 1.85
C GLN A 61 -8.69 4.40 2.52
N ALA A 62 -9.92 4.65 2.98
CA ALA A 62 -10.27 5.88 3.67
C ALA A 62 -9.49 6.06 4.99
N LEU A 63 -9.35 5.00 5.79
CA LEU A 63 -8.59 5.04 7.04
C LEU A 63 -7.12 5.39 6.80
N VAL A 64 -6.47 4.75 5.83
CA VAL A 64 -5.05 5.02 5.54
C VAL A 64 -4.83 6.43 4.98
N LEU A 65 -5.75 6.94 4.16
CA LEU A 65 -5.69 8.33 3.70
C LEU A 65 -5.86 9.33 4.85
N LEU A 66 -6.61 8.97 5.89
CA LEU A 66 -6.80 9.85 7.07
C LEU A 66 -5.61 9.79 8.03
N ASP A 67 -5.18 8.58 8.38
CA ASP A 67 -4.13 8.37 9.37
C ASP A 67 -2.75 8.80 8.86
N ASN A 68 -2.54 8.77 7.54
CA ASN A 68 -1.26 9.09 6.91
C ASN A 68 -1.39 10.18 5.84
N LEU A 69 -2.23 11.18 6.09
CA LEU A 69 -2.66 12.17 5.08
C LEU A 69 -1.51 12.81 4.29
N GLU A 70 -0.49 13.32 4.97
CA GLU A 70 0.63 13.99 4.30
C GLU A 70 1.51 13.01 3.50
N ASP A 71 1.78 11.83 4.05
CA ASP A 71 2.52 10.78 3.35
C ASP A 71 1.75 10.29 2.12
N MET A 72 0.42 10.17 2.23
CA MET A 72 -0.43 9.77 1.12
C MET A 72 -0.52 10.83 0.03
N LYS A 73 -0.49 12.13 0.37
CA LYS A 73 -0.35 13.20 -0.64
C LYS A 73 0.98 13.11 -1.40
N GLN A 74 2.06 12.66 -0.74
CA GLN A 74 3.34 12.46 -1.42
C GLN A 74 3.33 11.21 -2.32
N ARG A 75 2.66 10.14 -1.88
CA ARG A 75 2.59 8.86 -2.60
C ARG A 75 1.58 8.84 -3.75
N ASP A 76 0.45 9.53 -3.62
CA ASP A 76 -0.61 9.59 -4.62
C ASP A 76 -0.80 11.04 -5.13
N PRO A 77 -0.19 11.40 -6.27
CA PRO A 77 -0.35 12.73 -6.88
C PRO A 77 -1.80 13.06 -7.26
N LYS A 78 -2.65 12.06 -7.57
CA LYS A 78 -4.06 12.29 -7.91
C LYS A 78 -4.84 12.66 -6.66
N PHE A 79 -4.58 11.97 -5.55
CA PHE A 79 -5.15 12.34 -4.25
C PHE A 79 -4.71 13.74 -3.84
N LYS A 80 -3.42 14.06 -3.95
CA LYS A 80 -2.90 15.40 -3.64
C LYS A 80 -3.60 16.48 -4.45
N ALA A 81 -3.68 16.31 -5.77
CA ALA A 81 -4.31 17.28 -6.65
C ALA A 81 -5.80 17.50 -6.32
N PHE A 82 -6.52 16.42 -6.02
CA PHE A 82 -7.91 16.49 -5.57
C PHE A 82 -8.02 17.25 -4.24
N TYR A 83 -7.22 16.86 -3.25
CA TYR A 83 -7.24 17.45 -1.92
C TYR A 83 -6.93 18.95 -1.97
N ASP A 84 -5.86 19.34 -2.68
CA ASP A 84 -5.44 20.74 -2.82
C ASP A 84 -6.50 21.55 -3.56
N THR A 85 -7.16 20.97 -4.58
CA THR A 85 -8.26 21.63 -5.27
C THR A 85 -9.41 21.92 -4.32
N VAL A 86 -9.83 20.95 -3.50
CA VAL A 86 -10.94 21.17 -2.54
C VAL A 86 -10.55 22.22 -1.49
N ARG A 87 -9.31 22.19 -0.98
CA ARG A 87 -8.82 23.19 -0.02
C ARG A 87 -8.71 24.60 -0.63
N ASN A 88 -8.23 24.72 -1.87
CA ASN A 88 -8.04 26.02 -2.52
C ASN A 88 -9.33 26.61 -3.11
N SER A 89 -10.30 25.77 -3.48
CA SER A 89 -11.59 26.20 -4.05
C SER A 89 -12.63 26.56 -2.98
N GLY A 90 -12.50 26.02 -1.76
CA GLY A 90 -13.36 26.37 -0.64
C GLY A 90 -12.92 27.68 0.00
N SER A 91 -13.65 28.77 -0.22
CA SER A 91 -13.32 30.10 0.35
C SER A 91 -13.40 30.19 1.89
N ASN A 92 -13.50 29.07 2.63
CA ASN A 92 -13.75 29.05 4.08
C ASN A 92 -13.41 27.72 4.78
N ASP A 93 -12.53 26.88 4.21
CA ASP A 93 -12.17 25.58 4.82
C ASP A 93 -13.40 24.72 5.19
N ILE A 94 -14.41 24.73 4.31
CA ILE A 94 -15.76 24.19 4.53
C ILE A 94 -15.74 22.68 4.79
N TYR A 95 -14.71 21.98 4.32
CA TYR A 95 -14.57 20.54 4.41
C TYR A 95 -13.41 20.16 5.32
N THR A 96 -13.70 19.34 6.32
CA THR A 96 -12.70 18.63 7.12
C THR A 96 -11.92 17.63 6.26
N ASP A 97 -10.72 17.24 6.72
CA ASP A 97 -9.91 16.20 6.04
C ASP A 97 -10.69 14.92 5.78
N ARG A 98 -11.47 14.49 6.77
CA ARG A 98 -12.36 13.34 6.65
C ARG A 98 -13.35 13.49 5.51
N GLN A 99 -13.97 14.66 5.36
CA GLN A 99 -14.92 14.90 4.26
C GLN A 99 -14.20 14.88 2.91
N ILE A 100 -13.02 15.50 2.80
CA ILE A 100 -12.24 15.52 1.56
C ILE A 100 -11.81 14.10 1.16
N VAL A 101 -11.31 13.30 2.12
CA VAL A 101 -10.94 11.90 1.88
C VAL A 101 -12.14 11.08 1.41
N LEU A 102 -13.29 11.21 2.07
CA LEU A 102 -14.50 10.48 1.67
C LEU A 102 -15.00 10.89 0.27
N MET A 103 -14.93 12.18 -0.07
CA MET A 103 -15.25 12.65 -1.42
C MET A 103 -14.29 12.10 -2.48
N TYR A 104 -12.99 11.99 -2.15
CA TYR A 104 -12.02 11.39 -3.06
C TYR A 104 -12.32 9.92 -3.31
N ILE A 105 -12.60 9.18 -2.25
CA ILE A 105 -12.95 7.77 -2.33
C ILE A 105 -14.24 7.57 -3.15
N ASP A 106 -15.29 8.35 -2.87
CA ASP A 106 -16.54 8.32 -3.63
C ASP A 106 -16.31 8.59 -5.11
N LYS A 107 -15.54 9.64 -5.44
CA LYS A 107 -15.15 9.95 -6.82
C LYS A 107 -14.43 8.78 -7.50
N ARG A 108 -13.54 8.08 -6.78
CA ARG A 108 -12.81 6.94 -7.32
C ARG A 108 -13.72 5.75 -7.60
N GLU A 109 -14.67 5.46 -6.71
CA GLU A 109 -15.63 4.37 -6.93
C GLU A 109 -16.53 4.66 -8.14
N VAL A 110 -16.97 5.91 -8.35
CA VAL A 110 -17.77 6.30 -9.53
C VAL A 110 -16.99 6.18 -10.85
N GLN A 111 -15.66 6.27 -10.81
CA GLN A 111 -14.79 6.22 -12.00
C GLN A 111 -14.25 4.82 -12.32
N LYS A 112 -14.69 3.77 -11.62
CA LYS A 112 -14.27 2.38 -11.86
C LYS A 112 -15.04 1.68 -12.99
N ASP A 113 -16.11 2.30 -13.49
CA ASP A 113 -16.91 1.87 -14.65
C ASP A 113 -16.56 2.68 -15.91
#